data_AF-A0A965BBL3-F1
#
_entry.id   AF-A0A965BBL3-F1
#
_cell.length_a   1.000
_cell.length_b   1.000
_cell.length_c   1.000
_cell.angle_alpha   90.00
_cell.angle_beta   90.00
_cell.angle_gamma   90.00
#
_symmetry.space_group_name_H-M   'P 1'
#
loop_
_entity.id
_entity.type
_entity.pdbx_description
1 polymer ?
#
loop_
_entity_poly.entity_id
_entity_poly.type
_entity_poly.pdbx_seq_one_letter_code
_entity_poly.pdbx_strand_id
1 'polypeptide(L)' 'CNRNPHLHLEIRKQGRAIATNPVPYFEANWDDMTLGVWPGARFERNLDDPASNQFLDDQPDIRFGGPIITNFARPWPP' A
#
# COMPACT_ATOMS: atom_id res chain seq x y z
N CYS A 1 5.34 11.01 8.55
CA CYS A 1 4.34 11.22 9.62
C CYS A 1 4.77 12.32 10.58
N ASN A 2 4.75 13.57 10.10
CA ASN A 2 5.37 14.71 10.79
C ASN A 2 4.82 16.06 10.28
N ARG A 3 3.80 16.01 9.41
CA ARG A 3 2.94 17.14 9.03
C ARG A 3 1.53 16.86 9.58
N ASN A 4 0.60 17.81 9.46
CA ASN A 4 -0.85 17.80 9.82
C ASN A 4 -1.31 16.74 10.84
N PRO A 5 -1.98 17.06 11.96
CA PRO A 5 -2.39 16.06 12.96
C PRO A 5 -3.03 14.79 12.36
N HIS A 6 -2.37 13.64 12.54
CA HIS A 6 -2.82 12.33 12.05
C HIS A 6 -2.30 11.19 12.93
N LEU A 7 -2.94 10.03 12.82
CA LEU A 7 -2.47 8.77 13.39
C LEU A 7 -1.70 8.00 12.32
N HIS A 8 -0.45 7.63 12.62
CA HIS A 8 0.27 6.63 11.83
C HIS A 8 -0.05 5.25 12.39
N LEU A 9 -0.58 4.36 11.55
CA LEU A 9 -0.96 3.01 11.93
C LEU A 9 -0.17 1.99 11.09
N GLU A 10 0.40 1.00 11.77
CA GLU A 10 0.99 -0.17 11.13
C GLU A 10 0.59 -1.43 11.89
N ILE A 11 0.22 -2.49 11.16
CA ILE A 11 0.09 -3.85 11.69
C ILE A 11 1.36 -4.60 11.29
N ARG A 12 1.98 -5.28 12.26
CA ARG A 12 3.23 -5.99 12.02
C ARG A 12 3.22 -7.42 12.55
N LYS A 13 3.93 -8.30 11.84
CA LYS A 13 4.14 -9.71 12.22
C LYS A 13 5.61 -10.08 12.28
N GLN A 14 5.91 -11.30 12.74
CA GLN A 14 7.27 -11.84 12.88
C GLN A 14 8.24 -10.91 13.63
N GLY A 15 7.91 -10.57 14.87
CA GLY A 15 8.77 -9.70 15.69
C GLY A 15 8.94 -8.29 15.10
N ARG A 16 7.92 -7.79 14.39
CA ARG A 16 7.88 -6.46 13.75
C ARG A 16 8.73 -6.31 12.49
N ALA A 17 9.29 -7.40 11.96
CA ALA A 17 10.11 -7.39 10.74
C ALA A 17 9.29 -7.23 9.46
N ILE A 18 8.00 -7.58 9.50
CA ILE A 18 7.09 -7.51 8.35
C ILE A 18 5.96 -6.56 8.68
N ALA A 19 5.76 -5.54 7.83
CA ALA A 19 4.54 -4.74 7.83
C ALA A 19 3.54 -5.38 6.86
N THR A 20 2.29 -5.46 7.29
CA THR A 20 1.19 -6.05 6.52
C THR A 20 0.13 -5.00 6.24
N ASN A 21 -0.64 -5.21 5.17
CA ASN A 21 -1.72 -4.32 4.78
C ASN A 21 -2.77 -4.23 5.90
N PRO A 22 -3.04 -3.04 6.48
CA PRO A 22 -4.03 -2.91 7.54
C PRO A 22 -5.48 -2.95 7.02
N VAL A 23 -5.71 -2.69 5.74
CA VAL A 23 -7.06 -2.52 5.15
C VAL A 23 -7.96 -3.74 5.39
N PRO A 24 -7.51 -4.99 5.22
CA PRO A 24 -8.34 -6.17 5.48
C PRO A 24 -8.74 -6.40 6.95
N TYR A 25 -8.17 -5.64 7.90
CA TYR A 25 -8.37 -5.85 9.34
C TYR A 25 -9.38 -4.88 9.98
N PHE A 26 -9.89 -3.90 9.23
CA PHE A 26 -10.89 -2.96 9.74
C PHE A 26 -12.08 -2.87 8.80
N GLU A 27 -13.26 -2.87 9.41
CA GLU A 27 -14.50 -2.54 8.73
C GLU A 27 -14.63 -1.02 8.63
N ALA A 28 -14.42 -0.48 7.43
CA ALA A 28 -14.53 0.94 7.16
C ALA A 28 -14.94 1.19 5.70
N ASN A 29 -15.57 2.34 5.41
CA ASN A 29 -15.74 2.78 4.03
C ASN A 29 -14.44 3.40 3.52
N TRP A 30 -13.52 2.54 3.10
CA TRP A 30 -12.18 2.94 2.64
C TRP A 30 -12.22 3.87 1.42
N ASP A 31 -13.22 3.73 0.56
CA ASP A 31 -13.43 4.63 -0.58
C ASP A 31 -13.69 6.07 -0.11
N ASP A 32 -14.59 6.25 0.87
CA ASP A 32 -14.88 7.57 1.46
C ASP A 32 -13.69 8.12 2.26
N MET A 33 -13.06 7.26 3.09
CA MET A 33 -11.97 7.68 3.98
C MET A 33 -10.72 8.14 3.23
N THR A 34 -10.51 7.62 2.03
CA THR A 34 -9.41 8.04 1.18
C THR A 34 -9.80 9.23 0.29
N LEU A 35 -10.99 9.82 0.50
CA LEU A 35 -11.56 10.92 -0.29
C LEU A 35 -11.77 10.53 -1.76
N GLY A 36 -12.14 9.28 -2.01
CA GLY A 36 -12.41 8.75 -3.34
C GLY A 36 -11.23 9.00 -4.26
N VAL A 37 -10.05 8.42 -3.92
CA VAL A 37 -8.80 8.42 -4.71
C VAL A 37 -9.07 7.80 -6.08
N TRP A 38 -9.80 8.54 -6.91
CA TRP A 38 -10.11 8.26 -8.28
C TRP A 38 -10.04 9.60 -9.03
N PRO A 39 -8.94 9.86 -9.75
CA PRO A 39 -7.80 9.00 -9.97
C PRO A 39 -6.66 9.39 -9.02
N GLY A 40 -6.88 9.50 -7.70
CA GLY A 40 -5.87 9.97 -6.74
C GLY A 40 -4.59 9.09 -6.70
N ALA A 41 -3.77 9.13 -5.64
CA ALA A 41 -2.52 8.35 -5.51
C ALA A 41 -2.65 6.90 -6.04
N ARG A 42 -2.28 6.70 -7.30
CA ARG A 42 -2.25 5.38 -7.92
C ARG A 42 -0.97 4.72 -7.44
N PHE A 43 -1.10 3.52 -6.89
CA PHE A 43 0.07 2.66 -6.74
C PHE A 43 0.77 2.55 -8.09
N GLU A 44 2.09 2.54 -8.06
CA GLU A 44 2.88 2.24 -9.24
C GLU A 44 2.48 0.85 -9.74
N ARG A 45 2.20 0.74 -11.03
CA ARG A 45 1.72 -0.50 -11.65
C ARG A 45 2.89 -1.20 -12.32
N ASN A 46 2.94 -2.51 -12.14
CA ASN A 46 3.78 -3.37 -12.95
C ASN A 46 3.11 -3.61 -14.32
N LEU A 47 3.63 -3.06 -15.42
CA LEU A 47 3.07 -3.33 -16.75
C LEU A 47 3.37 -4.74 -17.28
N ASP A 48 4.25 -5.50 -16.62
CA ASP A 48 4.43 -6.93 -16.87
C ASP A 48 3.33 -7.79 -16.21
N ASP A 49 2.69 -7.27 -15.15
CA ASP A 49 1.53 -7.90 -14.49
C ASP A 49 0.52 -6.84 -14.01
N PRO A 50 -0.27 -6.26 -14.94
CA PRO A 50 -1.07 -5.06 -14.66
C PRO A 50 -2.25 -5.27 -13.72
N ALA A 51 -2.61 -6.52 -13.42
CA ALA A 51 -3.72 -6.84 -12.53
C ALA A 51 -3.30 -6.91 -11.05
N SER A 52 -2.00 -6.94 -10.77
CA SER A 52 -1.47 -7.05 -9.41
C SER A 52 -1.42 -5.70 -8.68
N ASN A 53 -1.72 -5.72 -7.37
CA ASN A 53 -1.51 -4.61 -6.43
C ASN A 53 -2.14 -3.29 -6.88
N GLN A 54 -3.35 -3.34 -7.46
CA GLN A 54 -4.04 -2.19 -8.05
C GLN A 54 -4.81 -1.37 -7.01
N PHE A 55 -5.17 -1.98 -5.88
CA PHE A 55 -6.13 -1.45 -4.90
C PHE A 55 -5.54 -1.37 -3.49
N LEU A 56 -6.29 -0.77 -2.57
CA LEU A 56 -5.81 -0.58 -1.19
C LEU A 56 -5.71 -1.91 -0.44
N ASP A 57 -6.60 -2.86 -0.75
CA ASP A 57 -6.76 -4.16 -0.09
C ASP A 57 -5.87 -5.26 -0.67
N ASP A 58 -5.30 -5.05 -1.85
CA ASP A 58 -4.41 -6.02 -2.52
C ASP A 58 -2.91 -5.69 -2.39
N GLN A 59 -2.54 -4.70 -1.57
CA GLN A 59 -1.13 -4.36 -1.34
C GLN A 59 -0.38 -5.48 -0.60
N PRO A 60 0.86 -5.83 -1.04
CA PRO A 60 1.61 -6.93 -0.47
C PRO A 60 2.29 -6.55 0.84
N ASP A 61 2.69 -7.58 1.60
CA ASP A 61 3.57 -7.41 2.74
C ASP A 61 4.95 -6.88 2.31
N ILE A 62 5.53 -6.00 3.15
CA ILE A 62 6.93 -5.60 3.01
C ILE A 62 7.77 -6.08 4.20
N ARG A 63 9.05 -6.36 3.92
CA ARG A 63 10.04 -6.68 4.97
C ARG A 63 10.97 -5.49 5.17
N PHE A 64 11.10 -5.02 6.40
CA PHE A 64 12.08 -3.98 6.73
C PHE A 64 13.51 -4.49 6.51
N GLY A 65 14.31 -3.71 5.78
CA GLY A 65 15.66 -4.11 5.35
C GLY A 65 15.68 -5.19 4.25
N GLY A 66 14.51 -5.55 3.71
CA GLY A 66 14.38 -6.45 2.57
C GLY A 66 14.53 -5.74 1.22
N PRO A 67 14.38 -6.48 0.10
CA PRO A 67 14.40 -5.90 -1.23
C PRO A 67 13.20 -4.96 -1.47
N ILE A 68 13.38 -3.99 -2.37
CA ILE A 68 12.29 -3.17 -2.88
C ILE A 68 11.44 -4.04 -3.82
N ILE A 69 10.19 -4.31 -3.43
CA ILE A 69 9.29 -5.21 -4.17
C ILE A 69 8.45 -4.51 -5.24
N THR A 70 8.49 -3.18 -5.28
CA THR A 70 7.83 -2.35 -6.29
C THR A 70 8.81 -1.75 -7.29
N ASN A 71 10.04 -2.28 -7.41
CA ASN A 71 11.00 -1.81 -8.40
C ASN A 71 10.78 -2.51 -9.74
N PHE A 72 9.67 -2.19 -10.41
CA PHE A 72 9.24 -2.88 -11.62
C PHE A 72 10.13 -2.52 -12.83
N ALA A 73 10.31 -3.46 -13.76
CA ALA A 73 11.06 -3.21 -14.99
C ALA A 73 10.31 -2.26 -15.94
N ARG A 74 8.97 -2.32 -15.92
CA ARG A 74 8.07 -1.45 -16.70
C ARG A 74 7.02 -0.83 -15.76
N PRO A 75 7.35 0.23 -15.00
CA PRO A 75 6.42 0.89 -14.09
C PRO A 75 5.47 1.84 -14.82
N TRP A 76 4.29 2.05 -14.24
CA TRP A 76 3.39 3.14 -14.63
C TRP A 76 2.63 3.70 -13.42
N PRO A 77 2.67 5.02 -13.16
CA PRO A 77 3.54 6.01 -13.80
C PRO A 77 5.04 5.68 -13.60
N PRO A 78 5.94 6.11 -14.50
CA PRO A 78 7.38 5.91 -14.37
C PRO A 78 8.03 6.85 -13.34
#